data_AF-A0A378NEV1-F1
#
_entry.id   AF-A0A378NEV1-F1
#
_cell.length_a   1.000
_cell.length_b   1.000
_cell.length_c   1.000
_cell.angle_alpha   90.00
_cell.angle_beta   90.00
_cell.angle_gamma   90.00
#
_symmetry.space_group_name_H-M   'P 1'
#
loop_
_entity.id
_entity.type
_entity.pdbx_description
1 polymer ?
#
loop_
_entity_poly.entity_id
_entity_poly.type
_entity_poly.pdbx_seq_one_letter_code
_entity_poly.pdbx_strand_id
1 'polypeptide(L)' 'MYRLADPEELEFMGIRDYFKPQTLCLLEWAVKGKGMIPEADFVIQIDYKNDGRQISLLPQNQTAVDILVNFHQK' A
#
# COMPACT_ATOMS: atom_id res chain seq x y z
N MET A 1 -1.87 -10.13 1.03
CA MET A 1 -2.88 -10.94 0.29
C MET A 1 -2.30 -12.22 -0.35
N TYR A 2 -1.31 -12.89 0.25
CA TYR A 2 -0.62 -13.98 -0.44
C TYR A 2 -1.50 -15.22 -0.73
N ARG A 3 -2.51 -15.50 0.11
CA ARG A 3 -3.47 -16.61 -0.05
C ARG A 3 -4.70 -16.26 -0.89
N LEU A 4 -4.81 -15.01 -1.35
CA LEU A 4 -5.92 -14.60 -2.19
C LEU A 4 -5.81 -15.30 -3.54
N ALA A 5 -6.83 -16.09 -3.87
CA ALA A 5 -6.92 -16.82 -5.14
C ALA A 5 -7.57 -15.94 -6.21
N ASP A 6 -8.61 -15.18 -5.83
CA ASP A 6 -9.35 -14.26 -6.68
C ASP A 6 -9.53 -12.90 -5.96
N PRO A 7 -9.26 -11.75 -6.62
CA PRO A 7 -9.60 -10.43 -6.10
C PRO A 7 -11.02 -10.33 -5.51
N GLU A 8 -12.03 -10.96 -6.12
CA GLU A 8 -13.44 -10.86 -5.70
C GLU A 8 -13.68 -11.40 -4.28
N GLU A 9 -12.85 -12.32 -3.78
CA GLU A 9 -12.91 -12.83 -2.40
C GLU A 9 -12.81 -11.68 -1.37
N LEU A 10 -12.12 -10.59 -1.72
CA LEU A 10 -12.01 -9.42 -0.85
C LEU A 10 -13.37 -8.77 -0.57
N GLU A 11 -14.31 -8.80 -1.51
CA GLU A 11 -15.65 -8.26 -1.30
C GLU A 11 -16.38 -9.04 -0.19
N PHE A 12 -16.31 -10.37 -0.24
CA PHE A 12 -16.92 -11.25 0.76
C PHE A 12 -16.26 -11.14 2.13
N MET A 13 -14.99 -10.74 2.17
CA MET A 13 -14.25 -10.44 3.40
C MET A 13 -14.56 -9.05 3.98
N GLY A 14 -15.38 -8.24 3.30
CA GLY A 14 -15.73 -6.89 3.73
C GLY A 14 -14.60 -5.88 3.53
N ILE A 15 -13.78 -6.02 2.49
CA ILE A 15 -12.61 -5.15 2.24
C ILE A 15 -12.98 -3.65 2.22
N ARG A 16 -14.19 -3.32 1.79
CA ARG A 16 -14.69 -1.93 1.72
C ARG A 16 -14.77 -1.26 3.08
N ASP A 17 -14.97 -2.03 4.15
CA ASP A 17 -15.05 -1.47 5.51
C ASP A 17 -13.70 -1.00 6.05
N TYR A 18 -12.59 -1.43 5.45
CA TYR A 18 -11.24 -1.03 5.86
C TYR A 18 -10.83 0.34 5.29
N PHE A 19 -11.36 0.71 4.12
CA PHE A 19 -11.08 1.98 3.44
C PHE A 19 -11.97 3.12 3.93
N LYS A 20 -12.01 3.32 5.25
CA LYS A 20 -12.77 4.40 5.89
C LYS A 20 -11.89 5.63 6.12
N PRO A 21 -12.48 6.83 6.28
CA PRO A 21 -11.72 7.99 6.71
C PRO A 21 -10.93 7.71 7.99
N GLN A 22 -9.73 8.27 8.09
CA GLN A 22 -8.83 8.11 9.25
C GLN A 22 -8.32 6.67 9.49
N THR A 23 -8.27 5.83 8.46
CA THR A 23 -7.57 4.54 8.53
C THR A 23 -6.25 4.57 7.76
N LEU A 24 -5.28 3.76 8.17
CA LEU A 24 -4.07 3.47 7.42
C LEU A 24 -4.14 2.03 6.93
N CYS A 25 -4.18 1.84 5.60
CA CYS A 25 -4.20 0.52 4.99
C CYS A 25 -2.81 0.17 4.45
N LEU A 26 -2.18 -0.87 5.02
CA LEU A 26 -0.92 -1.41 4.53
C LEU A 26 -1.20 -2.73 3.80
N LEU A 27 -1.08 -2.72 2.49
CA LEU A 27 -1.46 -3.85 1.64
C LEU A 27 -0.23 -4.54 1.06
N GLU A 28 0.10 -5.71 1.60
CA GLU A 28 1.09 -6.59 0.98
C GLU A 28 0.50 -7.34 -0.20
N TRP A 29 1.25 -7.41 -1.31
CA TRP A 29 0.83 -8.00 -2.58
C TRP A 29 -0.38 -7.29 -3.21
N ALA A 30 -0.40 -5.95 -3.17
CA ALA A 30 -1.47 -5.08 -3.69
C ALA A 30 -1.98 -5.50 -5.09
N VAL A 31 -1.08 -5.96 -5.97
CA VAL A 31 -1.42 -6.44 -7.32
C VAL A 31 -2.48 -7.55 -7.34
N LYS A 32 -2.57 -8.38 -6.29
CA LYS A 32 -3.57 -9.45 -6.20
C LYS A 32 -4.99 -8.93 -5.91
N GLY A 33 -5.14 -7.68 -5.45
CA GLY A 33 -6.43 -7.05 -5.18
C GLY A 33 -6.90 -6.11 -6.31
N LYS A 34 -6.27 -6.17 -7.50
CA LYS A 34 -6.56 -5.24 -8.60
C LYS A 34 -8.06 -5.19 -8.91
N GLY A 35 -8.62 -3.98 -8.98
CA GLY A 35 -10.05 -3.75 -9.22
C GLY A 35 -10.91 -3.78 -7.96
N MET A 36 -10.40 -4.29 -6.83
CA MET A 36 -11.13 -4.42 -5.56
C MET A 36 -10.57 -3.54 -4.44
N ILE A 37 -9.38 -2.97 -4.64
CA ILE A 37 -8.74 -2.01 -3.72
C ILE A 37 -8.59 -0.66 -4.44
N PRO A 38 -8.59 0.47 -3.71
CA PRO A 38 -8.32 1.77 -4.29
C PRO A 38 -6.87 1.88 -4.77
N GLU A 39 -6.61 2.86 -5.63
CA GLU A 39 -5.25 3.25 -6.01
C GLU A 39 -4.46 3.65 -4.76
N ALA A 40 -3.20 3.23 -4.69
CA ALA A 40 -2.36 3.49 -3.53
C ALA A 40 -1.89 4.95 -3.53
N ASP A 41 -1.83 5.58 -2.35
CA ASP A 41 -1.15 6.87 -2.18
C ASP A 41 0.38 6.72 -2.28
N PHE A 42 0.92 5.62 -1.74
CA PHE A 42 2.33 5.27 -1.76
C PHE A 42 2.54 3.83 -2.23
N VAL A 43 3.52 3.63 -3.09
CA VAL A 43 4.10 2.32 -3.38
C VAL A 43 5.41 2.20 -2.61
N ILE A 44 5.52 1.18 -1.77
CA ILE A 44 6.73 0.89 -0.99
C ILE A 44 7.43 -0.30 -1.63
N GLN A 45 8.66 -0.10 -2.08
CA GLN A 45 9.53 -1.17 -2.56
C GLN A 45 10.59 -1.47 -1.51
N ILE A 46 10.79 -2.74 -1.23
CA ILE A 46 11.78 -3.22 -0.26
C ILE A 46 12.71 -4.18 -0.99
N ASP A 47 13.93 -3.71 -1.26
CA ASP A 47 14.96 -4.47 -1.96
C ASP A 47 16.05 -4.94 -1.00
N TYR A 48 16.75 -6.01 -1.38
CA TYR A 48 17.95 -6.45 -0.67
C TYR A 48 19.12 -5.51 -0.98
N LYS A 49 19.88 -5.12 0.05
CA LYS A 49 21.10 -4.34 -0.10
C LYS A 49 22.17 -4.83 0.85
N ASN A 50 23.06 -5.69 0.36
CA ASN A 50 24.06 -6.42 1.18
C ASN A 50 23.38 -7.08 2.39
N ASP A 51 23.85 -6.79 3.60
CA ASP A 51 23.29 -7.29 4.87
C ASP A 51 22.03 -6.54 5.32
N GLY A 52 21.58 -5.53 4.56
CA GLY A 52 20.46 -4.66 4.90
C GLY A 52 19.28 -4.74 3.92
N ARG A 53 18.42 -3.72 4.00
CA ARG A 53 17.32 -3.48 3.06
C ARG A 53 17.40 -2.06 2.53
N GLN A 54 17.05 -1.88 1.27
CA GLN A 54 16.77 -0.58 0.70
C GLN A 54 15.27 -0.42 0.60
N ILE A 55 14.74 0.67 1.16
CA ILE A 55 13.32 0.99 1.08
C ILE A 55 13.17 2.22 0.19
N SER A 56 12.34 2.09 -0.84
CA SER A 56 11.95 3.20 -1.72
C SER A 56 10.48 3.52 -1.48
N LEU A 57 10.16 4.75 -1.08
CA LEU A 57 8.80 5.28 -1.02
C LEU A 57 8.51 6.05 -2.32
N LEU A 58 7.51 5.59 -3.07
CA LEU A 58 7.10 6.19 -4.33
C LEU A 58 5.69 6.79 -4.17
N PRO A 59 5.55 8.11 -4.02
CA PRO A 59 4.23 8.74 -3.93
C PRO A 59 3.52 8.66 -5.29
N GLN A 60 2.21 8.42 -5.28
CA GLN A 60 1.39 8.25 -6.50
C GLN A 60 0.43 9.43 -6.73
N ASN A 61 0.33 10.36 -5.79
CA ASN A 61 -0.47 11.58 -5.92
C ASN A 61 0.16 12.76 -5.16
N GLN A 62 -0.41 13.95 -5.34
CA GLN A 62 0.13 15.18 -4.77
C GLN A 62 0.15 15.16 -3.24
N THR A 63 -0.92 14.66 -2.60
CA THR A 63 -0.99 14.55 -1.15
C THR A 63 0.16 13.70 -0.60
N ALA A 64 0.46 12.57 -1.24
CA ALA A 64 1.57 11.70 -0.88
C ALA A 64 2.94 12.38 -1.08
N VAL A 65 3.11 13.17 -2.16
CA VAL A 65 4.32 13.97 -2.36
C VAL A 65 4.52 14.95 -1.21
N ASP A 66 3.46 15.67 -0.82
CA ASP A 66 3.52 16.65 0.25
C ASP A 66 3.87 16.00 1.61
N ILE A 67 3.31 14.81 1.88
CA ILE A 67 3.68 14.01 3.06
C ILE A 67 5.16 13.63 3.03
N LEU A 68 5.66 13.19 1.86
CA LEU A 68 7.05 12.74 1.72
C LEU A 68 8.05 13.88 1.91
N VAL A 69 7.76 15.07 1.38
CA VAL A 69 8.61 16.26 1.54
C VAL A 69 8.72 16.69 3.01
N ASN A 70 7.62 16.55 3.76
CA ASN A 70 7.57 16.88 5.18
C ASN A 70 8.01 15.72 6.10
N PHE A 71 8.46 14.60 5.52
CA PHE A 71 8.90 13.43 6.28
C PHE A 71 10.28 13.68 6.89
N HIS A 72 10.31 14.32 8.06
CA HIS A 72 11.53 14.50 8.83
C HIS A 72 11.91 13.20 9.55
N GLN A 73 13.04 12.60 9.16
CA GLN A 73 13.68 11.55 9.95
C GLN A 73 14.16 12.16 11.28
N LYS A 74 13.59 11.70 12.39
CA LYS A 74 14.12 11.98 13.74
C LYS A 74 15.37 11.18 14.01
#